data_AF-A6ELS8-F1
#
_entry.id   AF-A6ELS8-F1
#
_cell.length_a   1.000
_cell.length_b   1.000
_cell.length_c   1.000
_cell.angle_alpha   90.00
_cell.angle_beta   90.00
_cell.angle_gamma   90.00
#
_symmetry.space_group_name_H-M   'P 1'
#
loop_
_entity.id
_entity.type
_entity.pdbx_description
1 polymer ?
#
loop_
_entity_poly.entity_id
_entity_poly.type
_entity_poly.pdbx_seq_one_letter_code
_entity_poly.pdbx_strand_id
1 'polypeptide(L)'
;MDYIEKGQIVYFHATKVEEIPDEYYLVIDVFEDITGFRAKIQLIESNSLRDTIKVVPVEDLEVDYKRTRVVMYKLIEIERGNAAMFR
;
A
#
# COMPACT_ATOMS: atom_id res chain seq x y z
N MET A 1 3.79 -17.82 4.14
CA MET A 1 2.86 -16.68 4.20
C MET A 1 3.72 -15.46 4.07
N ASP A 2 3.47 -14.68 3.03
CA ASP A 2 4.20 -13.45 2.79
C ASP A 2 3.72 -12.38 3.78
N TYR A 3 4.66 -11.74 4.47
CA TYR A 3 4.34 -10.71 5.47
C TYR A 3 4.06 -9.38 4.77
N ILE A 4 2.87 -8.82 5.04
CA ILE A 4 2.51 -7.48 4.58
C ILE A 4 3.09 -6.43 5.52
N GLU A 5 3.78 -5.46 4.96
CA GLU A 5 4.47 -4.40 5.69
C GLU A 5 4.17 -3.02 5.09
N LYS A 6 4.41 -1.98 5.89
CA LYS A 6 4.31 -0.59 5.46
C LYS A 6 5.18 -0.32 4.23
N GLY A 7 4.65 0.45 3.29
CA GLY A 7 5.33 0.86 2.06
C GLY A 7 5.19 -0.13 0.90
N GLN A 8 4.53 -1.27 1.13
CA GLN A 8 4.26 -2.24 0.08
C GLN A 8 3.05 -1.83 -0.75
N ILE A 9 3.08 -2.23 -2.03
CA ILE A 9 1.92 -2.14 -2.92
C ILE A 9 1.15 -3.45 -2.83
N VAL A 10 -0.13 -3.32 -2.54
CA VAL A 10 -1.05 -4.45 -2.38
C VAL A 10 -2.27 -4.29 -3.28
N TYR A 11 -2.94 -5.40 -3.53
CA TYR A 11 -4.23 -5.47 -4.18
C TYR A 11 -5.10 -6.50 -3.44
N PHE A 12 -6.42 -6.43 -3.64
CA PHE A 12 -7.33 -7.40 -3.05
C PHE A 12 -7.33 -8.70 -3.84
N HIS A 13 -7.47 -9.82 -3.14
CA HIS A 13 -7.66 -11.10 -3.81
C HIS A 13 -8.90 -11.06 -4.71
N ALA A 14 -8.74 -11.46 -5.97
CA ALA A 14 -9.79 -11.43 -7.00
C ALA A 14 -11.06 -12.26 -6.65
N THR A 15 -11.01 -13.06 -5.58
CA THR A 15 -12.14 -13.87 -5.10
C THR A 15 -13.19 -13.07 -4.33
N LYS A 16 -12.94 -11.82 -3.93
CA LYS A 16 -13.97 -10.95 -3.35
C LYS A 16 -14.64 -10.13 -4.47
N VAL A 17 -15.81 -10.60 -4.88
CA VAL A 17 -16.59 -10.23 -6.08
C VAL A 17 -17.03 -8.75 -6.14
N GLU A 18 -16.84 -7.97 -5.08
CA GLU A 18 -17.28 -6.56 -5.01
C GLU A 18 -16.16 -5.53 -5.20
N GLU A 19 -14.89 -5.92 -5.25
CA GLU A 19 -13.77 -4.97 -5.38
C GLU A 19 -13.18 -4.97 -6.79
N ILE A 20 -12.91 -3.77 -7.30
CA ILE A 20 -12.49 -3.53 -8.69
C ILE A 20 -11.11 -4.18 -8.88
N PRO A 21 -10.98 -5.19 -9.76
CA PRO A 21 -9.82 -6.09 -9.81
C PRO A 21 -8.50 -5.45 -10.25
N ASP A 22 -8.49 -4.17 -10.59
CA ASP A 22 -7.33 -3.45 -11.13
C ASP A 22 -6.85 -2.28 -10.24
N GLU A 23 -7.37 -2.17 -9.00
CA GLU A 23 -6.94 -1.12 -8.07
C GLU A 23 -5.76 -1.56 -7.19
N TYR A 24 -4.73 -0.72 -7.18
CA TYR A 24 -3.55 -0.90 -6.33
C TYR A 24 -3.57 0.07 -5.17
N TYR A 25 -3.07 -0.40 -4.03
CA TYR A 25 -3.07 0.36 -2.79
C TYR A 25 -1.67 0.38 -2.17
N LEU A 26 -1.30 1.50 -1.55
CA LEU A 26 -0.11 1.63 -0.72
C LEU A 26 -0.46 1.26 0.72
N VAL A 27 0.31 0.37 1.34
CA VAL A 27 0.22 0.10 2.78
C VAL A 27 0.85 1.27 3.54
N ILE A 28 0.04 1.99 4.29
CA ILE A 28 0.45 3.14 5.11
C ILE A 28 0.89 2.69 6.50
N ASP A 29 0.20 1.68 7.05
CA ASP A 29 0.47 1.14 8.37
C ASP A 29 -0.07 -0.29 8.50
N VAL A 30 0.52 -1.06 9.42
CA VAL A 30 0.08 -2.41 9.77
C VAL A 30 0.04 -2.51 11.28
N PHE A 31 -1.09 -2.94 11.83
CA PHE A 31 -1.31 -3.02 13.27
C PHE A 31 -2.17 -4.25 13.61
N GLU A 32 -2.12 -4.67 14.86
CA GLU A 32 -2.94 -5.74 15.39
C GLU A 32 -4.09 -5.14 16.23
N ASP A 33 -5.31 -5.62 16.01
CA ASP A 33 -6.46 -5.32 16.86
C ASP A 33 -7.11 -6.60 17.39
N ILE A 34 -8.26 -6.47 18.06
CA ILE A 34 -8.99 -7.61 18.64
C ILE A 34 -9.43 -8.66 17.61
N THR A 35 -9.44 -8.32 16.32
CA THR A 35 -9.80 -9.20 15.19
C THR A 35 -8.58 -9.78 14.48
N GLY A 36 -7.36 -9.33 14.81
CA GLY A 36 -6.10 -9.79 14.22
C GLY A 36 -5.35 -8.68 13.49
N PHE A 37 -4.46 -9.07 12.56
CA PHE A 37 -3.66 -8.12 11.80
C PHE A 37 -4.47 -7.39 10.74
N ARG A 38 -4.38 -6.06 10.75
CA ARG A 38 -5.04 -5.16 9.81
C ARG A 38 -4.03 -4.22 9.16
N ALA A 39 -4.34 -3.84 7.92
CA ALA A 39 -3.57 -2.87 7.16
C ALA A 39 -4.40 -1.62 6.92
N LYS A 40 -3.78 -0.47 7.16
CA LYS A 40 -4.27 0.83 6.69
C LYS A 40 -3.70 1.05 5.29
N ILE A 41 -4.57 1.11 4.29
CA ILE A 41 -4.17 1.18 2.88
C ILE A 41 -4.74 2.44 2.22
N GLN A 42 -4.04 2.95 1.22
CA GLN A 42 -4.41 4.14 0.47
C GLN A 42 -4.44 3.84 -1.02
N LEU A 43 -5.52 4.22 -1.71
CA LEU A 43 -5.68 3.96 -3.14
C LEU A 43 -4.65 4.77 -3.96
N ILE A 44 -4.02 4.10 -4.92
CA ILE A 44 -3.14 4.70 -5.92
C ILE A 44 -3.90 4.81 -7.23
N GLU A 45 -4.30 6.02 -7.60
CA GLU A 45 -4.88 6.31 -8.91
C GLU A 45 -3.94 7.23 -9.70
N SER A 46 -3.62 6.88 -10.95
CA SER A 46 -2.99 7.81 -11.90
C SER A 46 -1.76 8.56 -11.38
N ASN A 47 -0.84 7.86 -10.68
CA ASN A 47 0.36 8.43 -10.04
C ASN A 47 0.10 9.43 -8.89
N SER A 48 -1.10 9.43 -8.31
CA SER A 48 -1.45 10.24 -7.15
C SER A 48 -2.05 9.37 -6.04
N LEU A 49 -1.74 9.73 -4.80
CA LEU A 49 -2.36 9.13 -3.62
C LEU A 49 -3.67 9.88 -3.35
N ARG A 50 -4.80 9.17 -3.35
CA ARG A 50 -6.09 9.78 -2.96
C ARG A 50 -6.24 9.81 -1.45
N ASP A 51 -7.04 10.74 -0.94
CA ASP A 51 -7.41 10.81 0.49
C ASP A 51 -8.24 9.59 0.96
N THR A 52 -8.64 8.72 0.04
CA THR A 52 -9.35 7.49 0.36
C THR A 52 -8.41 6.49 1.03
N ILE A 53 -8.57 6.41 2.35
CA ILE A 53 -7.89 5.45 3.21
C ILE A 53 -8.89 4.38 3.64
N LYS A 54 -8.51 3.11 3.51
CA LYS A 54 -9.27 1.96 3.99
C LYS A 54 -8.50 1.23 5.10
N VAL A 55 -9.23 0.53 5.97
CA VAL A 55 -8.66 -0.37 6.98
C VAL A 55 -9.23 -1.76 6.76
N VAL A 56 -8.38 -2.70 6.38
CA VAL A 56 -8.80 -4.05 5.96
C VAL A 56 -7.97 -5.14 6.63
N PRO A 57 -8.50 -6.36 6.77
CA PRO A 57 -7.71 -7.51 7.22
C PRO A 57 -6.51 -7.75 6.30
N VAL A 58 -5.36 -8.09 6.87
CA VAL A 58 -4.15 -8.40 6.09
C VAL A 58 -4.36 -9.64 5.22
N GLU A 59 -5.16 -10.60 5.67
CA GLU A 59 -5.49 -11.83 4.93
C GLU A 59 -6.24 -11.58 3.62
N ASP A 60 -6.86 -10.42 3.46
CA ASP A 60 -7.60 -10.05 2.25
C ASP A 60 -6.69 -9.51 1.14
N LEU A 61 -5.42 -9.25 1.46
CA LEU A 61 -4.48 -8.53 0.60
C LEU A 61 -3.37 -9.45 0.06
N GLU A 62 -2.91 -9.16 -1.14
CA GLU A 62 -1.75 -9.78 -1.77
C GLU A 62 -0.74 -8.70 -2.19
N VAL A 63 0.56 -8.99 -2.05
CA VAL A 63 1.63 -8.02 -2.34
C VAL A 63 2.02 -8.07 -3.81
N ASP A 64 1.96 -6.93 -4.51
CA ASP A 64 2.62 -6.77 -5.81
C ASP A 64 4.09 -6.41 -5.60
N TYR A 65 4.95 -7.43 -5.54
CA TYR A 65 6.39 -7.27 -5.35
C TYR A 65 7.08 -6.49 -6.47
N LYS A 66 6.57 -6.56 -7.71
CA LYS A 66 7.17 -5.86 -8.85
C LYS A 66 6.96 -4.36 -8.71
N ARG A 67 5.74 -3.93 -8.39
CA ARG A 67 5.40 -2.51 -8.18
C ARG A 67 5.97 -1.97 -6.86
N THR A 68 5.96 -2.77 -5.80
CA THR A 68 6.55 -2.40 -4.51
C THR A 68 8.00 -1.94 -4.65
N ARG A 69 8.82 -2.70 -5.38
CA ARG A 69 10.22 -2.31 -5.63
C ARG A 69 10.31 -0.95 -6.32
N VAL A 70 9.51 -0.72 -7.36
CA VAL A 70 9.48 0.56 -8.11
C VAL A 70 9.08 1.74 -7.21
N VAL A 71 8.09 1.55 -6.34
CA VAL A 71 7.59 2.61 -5.44
C VAL A 71 8.60 2.92 -4.34
N MET A 72 9.27 1.92 -3.75
CA MET A 72 10.35 2.18 -2.79
C MET A 72 11.48 3.01 -3.39
N TYR A 73 11.88 2.74 -4.64
CA TYR A 73 12.89 3.57 -5.32
C TYR A 73 12.41 5.02 -5.51
N LYS A 74 11.15 5.24 -5.88
CA LYS A 74 10.59 6.60 -6.07
C LYS A 74 10.38 7.37 -4.76
N LEU A 75 9.94 6.72 -3.68
CA LEU A 75 9.78 7.34 -2.36
C LEU A 75 11.12 7.86 -1.83
N ILE A 76 12.19 7.06 -1.98
CA ILE A 76 13.55 7.46 -1.60
C ILE A 76 14.01 8.68 -2.42
N GLU A 77 13.67 8.77 -3.71
CA GLU A 77 14.02 9.94 -4.53
C GLU A 77 13.25 11.21 -4.12
N ILE A 78 11.96 11.09 -3.78
CA ILE A 78 11.15 12.22 -3.29
C ILE A 78 11.68 12.71 -1.94
N GLU A 79 11.98 11.81 -1.01
CA GLU A 79 12.56 12.18 0.29
C GLU A 79 13.94 12.83 0.15
N ARG A 80 14.79 12.34 -0.78
CA ARG A 80 16.10 12.94 -1.07
C ARG A 80 15.99 14.29 -1.78
N GLY A 81 15.04 14.45 -2.70
CA GLY A 81 14.77 15.72 -3.37
C GLY A 81 14.24 16.78 -2.41
N ASN A 82 13.36 16.41 -1.48
CA ASN A 82 12.87 17.30 -0.43
C ASN A 82 13.99 17.66 0.57
N ALA A 83 14.86 16.71 0.95
CA ALA A 83 15.99 16.99 1.83
C ALA A 83 17.03 17.95 1.22
N ALA A 84 17.14 18.00 -0.12
CA ALA A 84 18.04 18.91 -0.83
C ALA A 84 17.48 20.34 -0.99
N MET A 85 16.17 20.54 -0.84
CA MET A 85 15.51 21.84 -0.99
C MET A 85 15.48 22.68 0.31
N PHE A 86 15.94 22.12 1.43
CA PHE A 86 16.08 22.78 2.73
C PHE A 86 17.56 23.05 3.13
N ARG A 87 18.48 23.14 2.16
CA ARG A 87 19.87 23.54 2.39
C ARG A 87 20.23 24.85 1.71
#